data_AF-A0A932S8I5-F1
#
_entry.id   AF-A0A932S8I5-F1
#
_cell.length_a   1.000
_cell.length_b   1.000
_cell.length_c   1.000
_cell.angle_alpha   90.00
_cell.angle_beta   90.00
_cell.angle_gamma   90.00
#
_symmetry.space_group_name_H-M   'P 1'
#
loop_
_entity.id
_entity.type
_entity.pdbx_description
1 polymer ?
#
loop_
_entity_poly.entity_id
_entity_poly.type
_entity_poly.pdbx_seq_one_letter_code
_entity_poly.pdbx_strand_id
1 'polypeptide(L)'
;MQELLSFVGLQLKQNQSDVIHDILAFLAGQMIEMNKAKNEETKGFLKWFEREIGAEIENLTNKTAIKEYHEHSFEHLLDVLKKNKNKISIDPSDRKKQELLEKDFTKSMETLHPLKEKIETTDKLIDEIVYKLYGLTEEEIGVVEGDNSKD
;
A
#
# COMPACT_ATOMS: atom_id res chain seq x y z
N MET A 1 2.70 17.16 9.90
CA MET A 1 1.86 16.41 10.87
C MET A 1 1.67 17.17 12.17
N GLN A 2 2.73 17.51 12.91
CA GLN A 2 2.64 18.20 14.21
C GLN A 2 1.82 19.51 14.22
N GLU A 3 1.92 20.33 13.16
CA GLU A 3 1.13 21.57 13.03
C GLU A 3 -0.37 21.30 12.91
N LEU A 4 -0.76 20.29 12.14
CA LEU A 4 -2.17 19.91 11.95
C LEU A 4 -2.76 19.29 13.22
N LEU A 5 -2.01 18.45 13.93
CA LEU A 5 -2.43 17.91 15.22
C LEU A 5 -2.59 18.99 16.30
N SER A 6 -1.69 19.98 16.30
CA SER A 6 -1.79 21.15 17.16
C SER A 6 -3.04 21.97 16.85
N PHE A 7 -3.34 22.17 15.56
CA PHE A 7 -4.56 22.84 15.10
C PHE A 7 -5.81 22.08 15.55
N VAL A 8 -5.88 20.76 15.33
CA VAL A 8 -7.01 19.91 15.76
C VAL A 8 -7.21 20.00 17.27
N GLY A 9 -6.14 19.96 18.07
CA GLY A 9 -6.20 20.14 19.52
C GLY A 9 -6.73 21.51 19.95
N LEU A 10 -6.43 22.58 19.21
CA LEU A 10 -6.99 23.90 19.45
C LEU A 10 -8.47 24.01 19.08
N GLN A 11 -8.91 23.32 18.02
CA GLN A 11 -10.32 23.31 17.61
C GLN A 11 -11.21 22.49 18.55
N LEU A 12 -10.68 21.37 19.08
CA LEU A 12 -11.37 20.59 20.12
C LEU A 12 -11.64 21.44 21.37
N LYS A 13 -10.66 22.23 21.82
CA LYS A 13 -10.83 23.16 22.96
C LYS A 13 -11.88 24.24 22.70
N GLN A 14 -12.15 24.55 21.43
CA GLN A 14 -13.15 25.53 21.01
C GLN A 14 -14.51 24.90 20.68
N ASN A 15 -14.71 23.61 20.93
CA ASN A 15 -15.91 22.84 20.58
C ASN A 15 -16.26 22.86 19.06
N GLN A 16 -15.27 23.06 18.19
CA GLN A 16 -15.45 23.06 16.74
C GLN A 16 -15.31 21.64 16.18
N SER A 17 -16.22 20.75 16.59
CA SER A 17 -16.22 19.35 16.14
C SER A 17 -16.54 19.21 14.64
N ASP A 18 -17.30 20.15 14.10
CA ASP A 18 -17.63 20.26 12.67
C ASP A 18 -16.37 20.41 11.80
N VAL A 19 -15.45 21.29 12.19
CA VAL A 19 -14.17 21.49 11.49
C VAL A 19 -13.33 20.21 11.48
N ILE A 20 -13.38 19.43 12.55
CA ILE A 20 -12.62 18.17 12.66
C ILE A 20 -13.25 17.09 11.77
N HIS A 21 -14.58 17.01 11.73
CA HIS A 21 -15.28 16.11 10.82
C HIS A 21 -15.00 16.46 9.36
N ASP A 22 -14.94 17.74 9.01
CA ASP A 22 -14.57 18.19 7.66
C ASP A 22 -13.13 17.78 7.29
N ILE A 23 -12.18 17.89 8.23
CA ILE A 23 -10.81 17.41 8.04
C ILE A 23 -10.79 15.89 7.84
N LEU A 24 -11.48 15.13 8.70
CA LEU A 24 -11.57 13.67 8.56
C LEU A 24 -12.20 13.26 7.22
N ALA A 25 -13.26 13.95 6.79
CA ALA A 25 -13.89 13.71 5.49
C ALA A 25 -12.94 14.00 4.34
N PHE A 26 -12.17 15.09 4.41
CA PHE A 26 -11.14 15.41 3.44
C PHE A 26 -10.05 14.33 3.37
N LEU A 27 -9.51 13.90 4.52
CA LEU A 27 -8.48 12.87 4.60
C LEU A 27 -8.98 11.51 4.09
N ALA A 28 -10.22 11.13 4.41
CA ALA A 28 -10.86 9.94 3.87
C ALA A 28 -11.00 10.01 2.35
N GLY A 29 -11.36 11.19 1.81
CA GLY A 29 -11.37 11.43 0.36
C GLY A 29 -9.99 11.23 -0.28
N GLN A 30 -8.93 11.76 0.34
CA GLN A 30 -7.56 11.54 -0.13
C GLN A 30 -7.16 10.05 -0.08
N MET A 31 -7.54 9.33 0.99
CA MET A 31 -7.30 7.88 1.11
C MET A 31 -7.96 7.10 -0.02
N ILE A 32 -9.20 7.45 -0.41
CA ILE A 32 -9.90 6.82 -1.52
C ILE A 32 -9.12 7.02 -2.83
N GLU A 33 -8.72 8.25 -3.13
CA GLU A 33 -8.00 8.56 -4.38
C GLU A 33 -6.62 7.89 -4.43
N MET A 34 -5.85 7.90 -3.33
CA MET A 34 -4.56 7.23 -3.28
C MET A 34 -4.67 5.71 -3.41
N ASN A 35 -5.65 5.09 -2.75
CA ASN A 35 -5.90 3.65 -2.89
C ASN A 35 -6.38 3.28 -4.30
N LYS A 36 -7.17 4.15 -4.95
CA LYS A 36 -7.56 3.99 -6.34
C LYS A 36 -6.33 4.03 -7.26
N ALA A 37 -5.45 5.02 -7.10
CA ALA A 37 -4.21 5.12 -7.87
C ALA A 37 -3.30 3.90 -7.66
N LYS A 38 -3.10 3.45 -6.42
CA LYS A 38 -2.37 2.21 -6.09
C LYS A 38 -2.96 0.99 -6.81
N ASN A 39 -4.28 0.84 -6.77
CA ASN A 39 -4.98 -0.27 -7.39
C ASN A 39 -4.91 -0.21 -8.92
N GLU A 40 -4.96 0.99 -9.52
CA GLU A 40 -4.82 1.20 -10.95
C GLU A 40 -3.43 0.81 -11.44
N GLU A 41 -2.36 1.25 -10.76
CA GLU A 41 -0.98 0.88 -11.09
C GLU A 41 -0.77 -0.64 -10.95
N THR A 42 -1.23 -1.22 -9.85
CA THR A 42 -1.13 -2.67 -9.61
C THR A 42 -1.84 -3.46 -10.73
N LYS A 43 -3.08 -3.09 -11.08
CA LYS A 43 -3.82 -3.73 -12.18
C LYS A 43 -3.13 -3.52 -13.53
N GLY A 44 -2.56 -2.33 -13.77
CA GLY A 44 -1.83 -2.00 -14.98
C GLY A 44 -0.62 -2.90 -15.16
N PHE A 45 0.20 -3.01 -14.12
CA PHE A 45 1.37 -3.89 -14.09
C PHE A 45 0.98 -5.34 -14.32
N LEU A 46 0.00 -5.90 -13.58
CA LEU A 46 -0.38 -7.30 -13.71
C LEU A 46 -0.91 -7.64 -15.12
N LYS A 47 -1.69 -6.74 -15.73
CA LYS A 47 -2.16 -6.92 -17.12
C LYS A 47 -1.02 -6.87 -18.14
N TRP A 48 -0.04 -6.01 -17.92
CA TRP A 48 1.16 -5.99 -18.75
C TRP A 48 1.98 -7.28 -18.55
N PHE A 49 2.13 -7.71 -17.29
CA PHE A 49 2.88 -8.90 -16.91
C PHE A 49 2.31 -10.16 -17.53
N GLU A 50 0.98 -10.38 -17.48
CA GLU A 50 0.30 -11.51 -18.13
C GLU A 50 0.56 -11.57 -19.64
N ARG A 51 0.60 -10.40 -20.30
CA ARG A 51 0.91 -10.30 -21.73
C ARG A 51 2.37 -10.63 -22.01
N GLU A 52 3.28 -10.15 -21.18
CA GLU A 52 4.72 -10.38 -21.36
C GLU A 52 5.08 -11.85 -21.11
N ILE A 53 4.53 -12.47 -20.06
CA ILE A 53 4.79 -13.89 -19.76
C ILE A 53 3.96 -14.84 -20.63
N GLY A 54 2.94 -14.34 -21.33
CA GLY A 54 2.05 -15.12 -22.18
C GLY A 54 1.20 -16.14 -21.41
N ALA A 55 0.83 -15.85 -20.17
CA ALA A 55 0.05 -16.71 -19.30
C ALA A 55 -0.80 -15.90 -18.33
N GLU A 56 -2.01 -16.39 -18.03
CA GLU A 56 -2.87 -15.81 -16.99
C GLU A 56 -2.32 -16.12 -15.60
N ILE A 57 -2.26 -15.12 -14.73
CA ILE A 57 -1.75 -15.24 -13.36
C ILE A 57 -2.56 -16.28 -12.56
N GLU A 58 -3.85 -16.41 -12.83
CA GLU A 58 -4.73 -17.37 -12.15
C GLU A 58 -4.29 -18.84 -12.31
N ASN A 59 -3.60 -19.16 -13.40
CA ASN A 59 -3.14 -20.52 -13.72
C ASN A 59 -1.74 -20.81 -13.17
N LEU A 60 -1.07 -19.81 -12.58
CA LEU A 60 0.29 -19.91 -12.05
C LEU A 60 0.29 -20.36 -10.60
N THR A 61 1.34 -21.11 -10.25
CA THR A 61 1.64 -21.45 -8.86
C THR A 61 2.14 -20.20 -8.13
N ASN A 62 1.73 -20.03 -6.87
CA ASN A 62 2.04 -18.87 -6.05
C ASN A 62 1.49 -17.54 -6.60
N LYS A 63 0.31 -17.58 -7.21
CA LYS A 63 -0.36 -16.41 -7.81
C LYS A 63 -0.57 -15.24 -6.84
N THR A 64 -0.74 -15.50 -5.53
CA THR A 64 -0.86 -14.44 -4.53
C THR A 64 0.41 -13.60 -4.47
N ALA A 65 1.59 -14.22 -4.44
CA ALA A 65 2.87 -13.50 -4.48
C ALA A 65 3.06 -12.69 -5.78
N ILE A 66 2.48 -13.14 -6.90
CA ILE A 66 2.50 -12.35 -8.14
C ILE A 66 1.54 -11.15 -8.04
N LYS A 67 0.34 -11.35 -7.50
CA LYS A 67 -0.64 -10.27 -7.31
C LYS A 67 -0.16 -9.22 -6.31
N GLU A 68 0.55 -9.66 -5.28
CA GLU A 68 1.15 -8.86 -4.22
C GLU A 68 2.64 -8.61 -4.49
N TYR A 69 3.05 -8.52 -5.77
CA TYR A 69 4.46 -8.32 -6.14
C TYR A 69 5.10 -7.11 -5.44
N HIS A 70 4.30 -6.09 -5.12
CA HIS A 70 4.72 -4.87 -4.45
C HIS A 70 5.01 -5.04 -2.95
N GLU A 71 4.77 -6.23 -2.41
CA GLU A 71 5.18 -6.67 -1.07
C GLU A 71 6.42 -7.58 -1.11
N HIS A 72 6.99 -7.81 -2.29
CA HIS A 72 8.08 -8.75 -2.50
C HIS A 72 9.21 -8.13 -3.32
N SER A 73 10.40 -8.74 -3.26
CA SER A 73 11.52 -8.33 -4.10
C SER A 73 11.39 -8.88 -5.52
N PHE A 74 12.12 -8.27 -6.45
CA PHE A 74 12.19 -8.78 -7.81
C PHE A 74 12.76 -10.21 -7.86
N GLU A 75 13.72 -10.57 -7.00
CA GLU A 75 14.24 -11.95 -6.96
C GLU A 75 13.14 -12.96 -6.59
N HIS A 76 12.26 -12.60 -5.65
CA HIS A 76 11.13 -13.46 -5.28
C HIS A 76 10.19 -13.66 -6.46
N LEU A 77 9.85 -12.58 -7.18
CA LEU A 77 9.01 -12.66 -8.38
C LEU A 77 9.67 -13.54 -9.46
N LEU A 78 10.98 -13.41 -9.65
CA LEU A 78 11.75 -14.21 -10.60
C LEU A 78 11.76 -15.70 -10.24
N ASP A 79 11.89 -16.02 -8.95
CA ASP A 79 11.84 -17.40 -8.48
C ASP A 79 10.45 -18.03 -8.67
N VAL A 80 9.38 -17.23 -8.50
CA VAL A 80 8.02 -17.66 -8.85
C VAL A 80 7.89 -17.93 -10.35
N LEU A 81 8.48 -17.09 -11.21
CA LEU A 81 8.49 -17.33 -12.66
C LEU A 81 9.25 -18.60 -13.04
N LYS A 82 10.43 -18.85 -12.44
CA LYS A 82 11.21 -20.08 -12.68
C LYS A 82 10.44 -21.35 -12.31
N LYS A 83 9.67 -21.33 -11.22
CA LYS A 83 8.77 -22.42 -10.81
C LYS A 83 7.64 -22.65 -11.83
N ASN A 84 7.27 -21.62 -12.57
CA ASN A 84 6.22 -21.65 -13.58
C ASN A 84 6.74 -21.71 -15.02
N LYS A 85 8.04 -21.98 -15.25
CA LYS A 85 8.67 -21.94 -16.58
C LYS A 85 7.98 -22.77 -17.67
N ASN A 86 7.30 -23.86 -17.31
CA ASN A 86 6.58 -24.72 -18.26
C ASN A 86 5.19 -24.17 -18.66
N LYS A 87 4.69 -23.15 -17.94
CA LYS A 87 3.37 -22.54 -18.13
C LYS A 87 3.44 -21.16 -18.78
N ILE A 88 4.64 -20.59 -18.89
CA ILE A 88 4.89 -19.25 -19.42
C ILE A 88 5.64 -19.36 -20.75
N SER A 89 5.49 -18.35 -21.60
CA SER A 89 6.08 -18.31 -22.93
C SER A 89 7.48 -17.71 -22.96
N ILE A 90 7.92 -17.08 -21.86
CA ILE A 90 9.26 -16.50 -21.72
C ILE A 90 10.18 -17.44 -20.93
N ASP A 91 11.48 -17.42 -21.24
CA ASP A 91 12.48 -18.04 -20.38
C ASP A 91 12.90 -17.05 -19.28
N PRO A 92 12.58 -17.30 -17.99
CA PRO A 92 12.99 -16.45 -16.89
C PRO A 92 14.50 -16.46 -16.64
N SER A 93 15.26 -17.32 -17.30
CA SER A 93 16.72 -17.38 -17.23
C SER A 93 17.39 -16.54 -18.32
N ASP A 94 16.63 -16.07 -19.31
CA ASP A 94 17.14 -15.19 -20.36
C ASP A 94 17.42 -13.80 -19.80
N ARG A 95 18.64 -13.32 -19.99
CA ARG A 95 19.11 -12.05 -19.46
C ARG A 95 18.31 -10.85 -19.98
N LYS A 96 17.98 -10.82 -21.28
CA LYS A 96 17.24 -9.69 -21.87
C LYS A 96 15.83 -9.62 -21.32
N LYS A 97 15.19 -10.78 -21.10
CA LYS A 97 13.87 -10.86 -20.48
C LYS A 97 13.92 -10.46 -19.01
N GLN A 98 14.92 -10.91 -18.24
CA GLN A 98 15.10 -10.46 -16.85
C GLN A 98 15.25 -8.95 -16.77
N GLU A 99 16.15 -8.35 -17.55
CA GLU A 99 16.38 -6.89 -17.55
C GLU A 99 15.11 -6.10 -17.91
N LEU A 100 14.29 -6.61 -18.84
CA LEU A 100 12.99 -6.02 -19.17
C LEU A 100 12.01 -6.09 -18.00
N LEU A 101 11.86 -7.28 -17.40
CA LEU A 101 10.95 -7.49 -16.28
C LEU A 101 11.35 -6.65 -15.05
N GLU A 102 12.65 -6.60 -14.76
CA GLU A 102 13.20 -5.80 -13.65
C GLU A 102 12.93 -4.32 -13.87
N LYS A 103 13.17 -3.81 -15.09
CA LYS A 103 12.93 -2.42 -15.42
C LYS A 103 11.48 -2.00 -15.18
N ASP A 104 10.52 -2.75 -15.70
CA ASP A 104 9.10 -2.44 -15.54
C ASP A 104 8.61 -2.69 -14.10
N PHE A 105 9.16 -3.68 -13.40
CA PHE A 105 8.94 -3.89 -11.97
C PHE A 105 9.41 -2.68 -11.16
N THR A 106 10.65 -2.24 -11.35
CA THR A 106 11.22 -1.07 -10.66
C THR A 106 10.40 0.19 -10.93
N LYS A 107 10.00 0.41 -12.19
CA LYS A 107 9.16 1.56 -12.56
C LYS A 107 7.81 1.56 -11.84
N SER A 108 7.17 0.39 -11.72
CA SER A 108 5.94 0.28 -10.95
C SER A 108 6.19 0.55 -9.46
N MET A 109 7.26 -0.01 -8.89
CA MET A 109 7.63 0.21 -7.49
C MET A 109 7.93 1.67 -7.18
N GLU A 110 8.58 2.41 -8.09
CA GLU A 110 8.80 3.85 -7.98
C GLU A 110 7.49 4.65 -7.91
N THR A 111 6.41 4.14 -8.52
CA THR A 111 5.08 4.73 -8.44
C THR A 111 4.35 4.32 -7.17
N LEU A 112 4.46 3.05 -6.78
CA LEU A 112 3.75 2.47 -5.64
C LEU A 112 4.33 2.88 -4.28
N HIS A 113 5.65 3.02 -4.16
CA HIS A 113 6.32 3.41 -2.92
C HIS A 113 5.79 4.73 -2.33
N PRO A 114 5.80 5.85 -3.06
CA PRO A 114 5.29 7.11 -2.50
C PRO A 114 3.79 7.06 -2.22
N LEU A 115 3.01 6.25 -2.95
CA LEU A 115 1.59 6.04 -2.65
C LEU A 115 1.40 5.28 -1.33
N LYS A 116 2.15 4.19 -1.12
CA LYS A 116 2.09 3.40 0.12
C LYS A 116 2.50 4.25 1.32
N GLU A 117 3.59 5.01 1.22
CA GLU A 117 4.06 5.91 2.28
C GLU A 117 3.02 6.98 2.64
N LYS A 118 2.40 7.61 1.62
CA LYS A 118 1.34 8.61 1.86
C LYS A 118 0.08 8.00 2.47
N ILE A 119 -0.31 6.81 2.02
CA ILE A 119 -1.46 6.08 2.59
C ILE A 119 -1.19 5.80 4.06
N GLU A 120 -0.05 5.21 4.41
CA GLU A 120 0.32 4.89 5.79
C GLU A 120 0.41 6.16 6.66
N THR A 121 1.01 7.23 6.13
CA THR A 121 1.10 8.51 6.84
C THR A 121 -0.27 9.13 7.10
N THR A 122 -1.19 9.02 6.14
CA THR A 122 -2.55 9.56 6.25
C THR A 122 -3.40 8.73 7.20
N ASP A 123 -3.23 7.41 7.19
CA ASP A 123 -3.88 6.46 8.11
C ASP A 123 -3.52 6.80 9.56
N LYS A 124 -2.22 6.89 9.87
CA LYS A 124 -1.72 7.32 11.20
C LYS A 124 -2.25 8.69 11.63
N LEU A 125 -2.30 9.63 10.69
CA LEU A 125 -2.83 10.96 10.97
C LEU A 125 -4.34 10.91 11.30
N ILE A 126 -5.11 10.07 10.60
CA ILE A 126 -6.53 9.87 10.90
C ILE A 126 -6.69 9.26 12.29
N ASP A 127 -5.92 8.23 12.62
CA ASP A 127 -5.95 7.59 13.94
C ASP A 127 -5.64 8.59 15.05
N GLU A 128 -4.57 9.39 14.92
CA GLU A 128 -4.21 10.42 15.90
C GLU A 128 -5.33 11.48 16.08
N ILE A 129 -6.01 11.87 14.99
CA ILE A 129 -7.13 12.80 15.05
C ILE A 129 -8.33 12.16 15.77
N VAL A 130 -8.63 10.90 15.46
CA VAL A 130 -9.72 10.13 16.08
C VAL A 130 -9.46 9.93 17.57
N TYR A 131 -8.25 9.54 17.97
CA TYR A 131 -7.87 9.41 19.38
C TYR A 131 -8.06 10.72 20.14
N LYS A 132 -7.66 11.85 19.56
CA LYS A 132 -7.88 13.16 20.16
C LYS A 132 -9.35 13.54 20.24
N LEU A 133 -10.15 13.20 19.23
CA LEU A 133 -11.59 13.46 19.20
C LEU A 133 -12.32 12.72 20.33
N TYR A 134 -11.91 11.49 20.62
CA TYR A 134 -12.47 10.68 21.70
C TYR A 134 -11.76 10.87 23.05
N GLY A 135 -10.66 11.63 23.08
CA GLY A 135 -9.92 11.93 24.30
C GLY A 135 -9.18 10.74 24.88
N LEU A 136 -8.74 9.80 24.04
CA LEU A 136 -8.04 8.59 24.50
C LEU A 136 -6.71 8.94 25.18
N THR A 137 -6.38 8.21 26.25
CA THR A 137 -5.06 8.25 26.87
C THR A 137 -4.07 7.38 26.11
N GLU A 138 -2.77 7.56 26.38
CA GLU A 138 -1.72 6.69 25.81
C GLU A 138 -1.95 5.22 26.16
N GLU A 139 -2.50 4.91 27.35
CA GLU A 139 -2.86 3.53 27.71
C GLU A 139 -3.99 2.99 26.84
N GLU A 140 -5.03 3.80 26.58
CA GLU A 140 -6.16 3.40 25.73
C GLU A 140 -5.73 3.24 24.26
N ILE A 141 -4.85 4.12 23.76
CA ILE A 141 -4.24 4.02 22.43
C ILE A 141 -3.43 2.72 22.32
N GLY A 142 -2.57 2.43 23.30
CA GLY A 142 -1.78 1.18 23.33
C GLY A 142 -2.66 -0.07 23.28
N VAL A 143 -3.83 -0.05 23.94
CA VAL A 143 -4.81 -1.15 23.85
C VAL A 143 -5.40 -1.27 22.43
N VAL A 144 -5.71 -0.16 21.76
CA VAL A 144 -6.27 -0.15 20.40
C VAL A 144 -5.25 -0.60 19.36
N GLU A 145 -3.99 -0.17 19.48
CA GLU A 145 -2.90 -0.54 18.58
C GLU A 145 -2.38 -1.97 18.80
N GLY A 146 -2.88 -2.66 19.84
CA GLY A 146 -2.53 -4.05 20.13
C GLY A 146 -1.22 -4.22 20.89
N ASP A 147 -0.75 -3.18 21.58
CA ASP A 147 0.46 -3.15 22.42
C ASP A 147 0.26 -3.83 23.79
N ASN A 148 -0.67 -4.80 23.86
CA ASN A 148 -0.65 -5.80 24.92
C ASN A 148 0.50 -6.77 24.65
N SER A 149 1.66 -6.37 25.15
CA SER A 149 2.69 -7.23 25.74
C SER A 149 2.16 -8.64 25.98
N LYS A 150 2.62 -9.59 25.17
CA LYS A 150 2.47 -11.01 25.46
C LYS A 150 3.17 -11.28 26.80
N ASP A 151 2.38 -11.55 27.83
CA ASP A 151 2.80 -12.38 28.97
C ASP A 151 3.19 -13.79 28.50
#